data_AF-A0A540WQV9-F1
#
_entry.id   AF-A0A540WQV9-F1
#
_cell.length_a   1.000
_cell.length_b   1.000
_cell.length_c   1.000
_cell.angle_alpha   90.00
_cell.angle_beta   90.00
_cell.angle_gamma   90.00
#
_symmetry.space_group_name_H-M   'P 1'
#
loop_
_entity.id
_entity.type
_entity.pdbx_description
1 polymer ?
#
loop_
_entity_poly.entity_id
_entity_poly.type
_entity_poly.pdbx_seq_one_letter_code
_entity_poly.pdbx_strand_id
1 'polypeptide(L)'
;MKKTQVELESRVIVGAHGVAAEEDHIVMSKVVGIGAGSLVIFAVGIVWAYAIQVRTMKEAQPDGPPPRPAAMGQYEVGIVNQRLFEQDWHAEEKIGGQQQALQAGWGDQPGVKAHPNLDEAMKTVIAKSRNPPPAPPAPAPPPAPEPTPAPRQ
;
A
#
# COMPACT_ATOMS: atom_id res chain seq x y z
N MET A 1 50.33 12.43 23.05
CA MET A 1 51.45 11.55 22.65
C MET A 1 51.14 11.06 21.23
N LYS A 2 51.98 11.42 20.24
CA LYS A 2 51.79 11.00 18.84
C LYS A 2 52.20 9.54 18.72
N LYS A 3 51.24 8.66 18.38
CA LYS A 3 51.53 7.26 18.08
C LYS A 3 52.27 7.17 16.75
N THR A 4 53.36 6.40 16.74
CA THR A 4 54.23 6.19 15.58
C THR A 4 53.53 5.32 14.52
N GLN A 5 53.69 5.66 13.24
CA GLN A 5 53.13 4.98 12.06
C GLN A 5 53.26 3.43 12.09
N VAL A 6 54.32 2.93 12.73
CA VAL A 6 54.61 1.50 12.88
C VAL A 6 53.55 0.76 13.74
N GLU A 7 52.93 1.44 14.71
CA GLU A 7 51.86 0.85 15.54
C GLU A 7 50.54 0.73 14.75
N LEU A 8 50.35 1.58 13.73
CA LEU A 8 49.20 1.52 12.81
C LEU A 8 49.37 0.39 11.79
N GLU A 9 50.57 0.18 11.25
CA GLU A 9 50.83 -0.88 10.27
C GLU A 9 50.84 -2.29 10.87
N SER A 10 51.13 -2.45 12.17
CA SER A 10 51.14 -3.78 12.83
C SER A 10 49.75 -4.37 13.09
N ARG A 11 48.66 -3.60 12.88
CA ARG A 11 47.27 -4.06 13.07
C ARG A 11 46.63 -4.63 11.80
N VAL A 12 47.38 -4.70 10.70
CA VAL A 12 46.89 -5.26 9.44
C VAL A 12 47.25 -6.74 9.37
N ILE A 13 46.29 -7.62 9.62
CA ILE A 13 46.45 -9.06 9.40
C ILE A 13 46.08 -9.34 7.94
N VAL A 14 47.09 -9.65 7.13
CA VAL A 14 46.88 -10.00 5.71
C VAL A 14 46.45 -11.46 5.62
N GLY A 15 45.22 -11.71 5.16
CA GLY A 15 44.75 -13.06 4.86
C GLY A 15 45.44 -13.65 3.63
N ALA A 16 45.39 -14.97 3.45
CA ALA A 16 46.09 -15.73 2.40
C ALA A 16 45.79 -15.29 0.94
N HIS A 17 44.87 -14.35 0.72
CA HIS A 17 44.47 -13.85 -0.59
C HIS A 17 44.71 -12.34 -0.78
N GLY A 18 45.59 -11.73 0.03
CA GLY A 18 46.00 -10.34 -0.15
C GLY A 18 44.93 -9.31 0.21
N VAL A 19 43.85 -9.74 0.86
CA VAL A 19 42.79 -8.85 1.35
C VAL A 19 43.21 -8.36 2.74
N ALA A 20 43.57 -7.07 2.83
CA ALA A 20 43.75 -6.39 4.11
C ALA A 20 42.35 -6.05 4.65
N ALA A 21 41.94 -6.73 5.72
CA ALA A 21 40.77 -6.33 6.49
C ALA A 21 41.26 -5.49 7.66
N GLU A 22 40.77 -4.25 7.78
CA GLU A 22 40.93 -3.46 9.00
C GLU A 22 40.26 -4.20 10.17
N GLU A 23 40.81 -4.10 11.38
CA GLU A 23 40.16 -4.64 12.58
C GLU A 23 38.72 -4.08 12.65
N ASP A 24 37.71 -4.95 12.57
CA ASP A 24 36.31 -4.53 12.60
C ASP A 24 36.00 -3.84 13.94
N HIS A 25 35.96 -2.51 13.92
CA HIS A 25 35.77 -1.68 15.10
C HIS A 25 34.28 -1.54 15.44
N ILE A 26 33.58 -2.66 15.63
CA ILE A 26 32.25 -2.63 16.22
C ILE A 26 32.40 -2.37 17.72
N VAL A 27 31.81 -1.26 18.18
CA VAL A 27 31.72 -0.95 19.60
C VAL A 27 30.68 -1.87 20.24
N MET A 28 31.07 -3.12 20.54
CA MET A 28 30.19 -4.19 20.99
C MET A 28 29.35 -3.80 22.22
N SER A 29 29.91 -2.98 23.12
CA SER A 29 29.18 -2.43 24.28
C SER A 29 27.99 -1.55 23.90
N LYS A 30 28.08 -0.77 22.81
CA LYS A 30 26.96 0.02 22.29
C LYS A 30 25.89 -0.89 21.69
N VAL A 31 26.29 -1.91 20.93
CA VAL A 31 25.36 -2.86 20.31
C VAL A 31 24.57 -3.60 21.40
N VAL A 32 25.26 -4.12 22.41
CA VAL A 32 24.62 -4.78 23.56
C VAL A 32 23.74 -3.80 24.33
N GLY A 33 24.18 -2.55 24.52
CA GLY A 33 23.38 -1.52 25.19
C GLY A 33 22.08 -1.20 24.45
N ILE A 34 22.12 -1.07 23.12
CA ILE A 34 20.93 -0.85 22.28
C ILE A 34 20.01 -2.07 22.33
N GLY A 35 20.56 -3.28 22.25
CA GLY A 35 19.79 -4.52 22.34
C GLY A 35 19.08 -4.69 23.69
N ALA A 36 19.78 -4.39 24.80
CA ALA A 36 19.17 -4.42 26.12
C ALA A 36 18.11 -3.30 26.28
N GLY A 37 18.42 -2.09 25.79
CA GLY A 37 17.50 -0.95 25.86
C GLY A 37 16.19 -1.20 25.09
N SER A 38 16.27 -1.81 23.90
CA SER A 38 15.08 -2.13 23.10
C SER A 38 14.20 -3.19 23.77
N LEU A 39 14.79 -4.19 24.43
CA LEU A 39 14.05 -5.19 25.20
C LEU A 39 13.27 -4.55 26.36
N VAL A 40 13.87 -3.59 27.07
CA VAL A 40 13.20 -2.87 28.16
C VAL A 40 12.01 -2.06 27.63
N ILE A 41 12.20 -1.30 26.55
CA ILE A 41 11.11 -0.53 25.93
C ILE A 41 9.98 -1.46 25.46
N PHE A 42 10.33 -2.58 24.84
CA PHE A 42 9.37 -3.57 24.38
C PHE A 42 8.56 -4.17 25.54
N ALA A 43 9.22 -4.51 26.65
CA ALA A 43 8.56 -5.02 27.85
C ALA A 43 7.58 -3.99 28.45
N VAL A 44 7.97 -2.72 28.51
CA VAL A 44 7.08 -1.62 28.93
C VAL A 44 5.87 -1.52 28.00
N GLY A 45 6.09 -1.63 26.69
CA GLY A 45 5.02 -1.66 25.68
C GLY A 45 4.01 -2.79 25.90
N ILE A 46 4.49 -4.00 26.21
CA ILE A 46 3.62 -5.15 26.53
C ILE A 46 2.75 -4.85 27.75
N VAL A 47 3.36 -4.38 28.84
CA VAL A 47 2.63 -4.08 30.09
C VAL A 47 1.59 -2.99 29.85
N TRP A 48 1.94 -1.95 29.09
CA TRP A 48 1.03 -0.87 28.75
C TRP A 48 -0.13 -1.34 27.87
N ALA A 49 0.16 -2.10 26.81
CA ALA A 49 -0.86 -2.66 25.92
C ALA A 49 -1.82 -3.58 26.67
N TYR A 50 -1.30 -4.43 27.57
CA TYR A 50 -2.11 -5.27 28.45
C TYR A 50 -3.02 -4.45 29.36
N ALA A 51 -2.50 -3.37 29.95
CA ALA A 51 -3.30 -2.49 30.80
C ALA A 51 -4.46 -1.83 30.04
N ILE A 52 -4.22 -1.38 28.80
CA ILE A 52 -5.28 -0.87 27.92
C ILE A 52 -6.30 -1.96 27.63
N GLN A 53 -5.86 -3.13 27.17
CA GLN A 53 -6.73 -4.24 26.82
C GLN A 53 -7.67 -4.62 27.96
N VAL A 54 -7.15 -4.74 29.19
CA VAL A 54 -7.96 -5.09 30.36
C VAL A 54 -8.99 -4.00 30.68
N ARG A 55 -8.63 -2.72 30.55
CA ARG A 55 -9.58 -1.61 30.76
C ARG A 55 -10.69 -1.62 29.71
N THR A 56 -10.32 -1.74 28.44
CA THR A 56 -11.27 -1.81 27.33
C THR A 56 -12.18 -3.03 27.42
N MET A 57 -11.66 -4.20 27.83
CA MET A 57 -12.49 -5.38 28.05
C MET A 57 -13.51 -5.20 29.17
N LYS A 58 -13.12 -4.55 30.28
CA LYS A 58 -14.05 -4.26 31.38
C LYS A 58 -15.16 -3.29 30.96
N GLU A 59 -14.84 -2.31 30.12
CA GLU A 59 -15.82 -1.36 29.58
C GLU A 59 -16.75 -2.03 28.55
N ALA A 60 -16.20 -2.87 27.67
CA ALA A 60 -16.96 -3.53 26.61
C ALA A 60 -17.80 -4.72 27.11
N GLN A 61 -17.37 -5.39 28.19
CA GLN A 61 -18.00 -6.60 28.73
C GLN A 61 -18.10 -6.52 30.26
N PRO A 62 -18.94 -5.62 30.80
CA PRO A 62 -19.08 -5.44 32.25
C PRO A 62 -19.55 -6.71 32.97
N ASP A 63 -20.39 -7.51 32.30
CA ASP A 63 -20.96 -8.75 32.85
C ASP A 63 -20.14 -10.01 32.48
N GLY A 64 -18.96 -9.82 31.89
CA GLY A 64 -18.08 -10.91 31.45
C GLY A 64 -18.30 -11.35 29.99
N PRO A 65 -17.51 -12.33 29.52
CA PRO A 65 -17.57 -12.78 28.14
C PRO A 65 -18.93 -13.43 27.83
N PRO A 66 -19.51 -13.17 26.64
CA PRO A 66 -20.78 -13.76 26.27
C PRO A 66 -20.68 -15.30 26.28
N PRO A 67 -21.75 -16.00 26.69
CA PRO A 67 -21.77 -17.46 26.74
C PRO A 67 -21.40 -18.02 25.36
N ARG A 68 -20.47 -18.99 25.35
CA ARG A 68 -20.07 -19.65 24.11
C ARG A 68 -21.31 -20.33 23.51
N PRO A 69 -21.64 -20.09 22.22
CA PRO A 69 -22.78 -20.73 21.60
C PRO A 69 -22.64 -22.25 21.68
N ALA A 70 -23.72 -22.94 22.07
CA ALA A 70 -23.75 -24.39 22.22
C ALA A 70 -23.46 -25.15 20.90
N ALA A 71 -23.43 -24.46 19.76
CA ALA A 71 -23.20 -25.02 18.43
C ALA A 71 -21.74 -25.01 17.96
N MET A 72 -20.77 -24.54 18.77
CA MET A 72 -19.35 -24.62 18.43
C MET A 72 -18.92 -26.09 18.24
N GLY A 73 -18.67 -26.50 16.99
CA GLY A 73 -18.25 -27.87 16.62
C GLY A 73 -19.34 -28.76 16.00
N GLN A 74 -20.54 -28.23 15.77
CA GLN A 74 -21.54 -28.93 14.94
C GLN A 74 -21.17 -28.79 13.46
N TYR A 75 -21.43 -29.82 12.65
CA TYR A 75 -21.32 -29.73 11.19
C TYR A 75 -22.32 -28.67 10.72
N GLU A 76 -21.80 -27.48 10.39
CA GLU A 76 -22.61 -26.40 9.84
C GLU A 76 -23.16 -26.86 8.48
N VAL A 77 -24.48 -27.00 8.36
CA VAL A 77 -25.13 -26.82 7.06
C VAL A 77 -24.73 -25.42 6.62
N GLY A 78 -24.12 -25.28 5.44
CA GLY A 78 -23.52 -24.05 4.91
C GLY A 78 -24.49 -22.88 4.72
N ILE A 79 -25.13 -22.44 5.79
CA ILE A 79 -25.72 -21.12 5.93
C ILE A 79 -24.54 -20.26 6.34
N VAL A 80 -23.91 -19.66 5.34
CA VAL A 80 -22.93 -18.59 5.49
C VAL A 80 -23.28 -17.72 6.70
N ASN A 81 -22.26 -17.42 7.51
CA ASN A 81 -22.34 -16.51 8.64
C ASN A 81 -22.72 -15.11 8.13
N GLN A 82 -24.01 -14.90 7.86
CA GLN A 82 -24.57 -13.63 7.50
C GLN A 82 -24.60 -12.83 8.80
N ARG A 83 -23.75 -11.81 8.91
CA ARG A 83 -23.92 -10.77 9.92
C ARG A 83 -25.39 -10.32 9.87
N LEU A 84 -26.00 -10.08 11.03
CA LEU A 84 -27.33 -9.46 11.05
C LEU A 84 -27.27 -8.17 10.23
N PHE A 85 -28.01 -8.11 9.13
CA PHE A 85 -28.07 -6.95 8.23
C PHE A 85 -28.44 -5.65 8.96
N GLU A 86 -29.05 -5.75 10.15
CA GLU A 86 -29.44 -4.62 10.99
C GLU A 86 -28.25 -3.92 11.68
N GLN A 87 -27.06 -4.56 11.77
CA GLN A 87 -25.88 -4.00 12.47
C GLN A 87 -24.68 -3.71 11.55
N ASP A 88 -24.79 -3.96 10.25
CA ASP A 88 -23.67 -3.77 9.31
C ASP A 88 -23.68 -2.37 8.66
N TRP A 89 -23.16 -1.38 9.38
CA TRP A 89 -23.04 0.01 8.89
C TRP A 89 -21.90 0.19 7.86
N HIS A 90 -21.08 -0.85 7.61
CA HIS A 90 -19.96 -0.74 6.68
C HIS A 90 -20.41 -0.56 5.23
N ALA A 91 -21.61 -1.06 4.88
CA ALA A 91 -22.17 -0.83 3.55
C ALA A 91 -22.47 0.67 3.34
N GLU A 92 -23.11 1.33 4.30
CA GLU A 92 -23.41 2.77 4.24
C GLU A 92 -22.14 3.62 4.30
N GLU A 93 -21.18 3.26 5.15
CA GLU A 93 -19.89 3.95 5.23
C GLU A 93 -19.10 3.84 3.92
N LYS A 94 -19.08 2.65 3.31
CA LYS A 94 -18.41 2.42 2.02
C LYS A 94 -19.11 3.15 0.88
N ILE A 95 -20.44 3.15 0.85
CA ILE A 95 -21.23 3.89 -0.15
C ILE A 95 -21.01 5.40 0.01
N GLY A 96 -21.00 5.91 1.24
CA GLY A 96 -20.76 7.32 1.53
C GLY A 96 -19.38 7.80 1.09
N GLY A 97 -18.33 7.03 1.41
CA GLY A 97 -16.96 7.35 0.99
C GLY A 97 -16.78 7.32 -0.53
N GLN A 98 -17.41 6.36 -1.22
CA GLN A 98 -17.39 6.28 -2.69
C GLN A 98 -18.17 7.43 -3.33
N GLN A 99 -19.35 7.77 -2.80
CA GLN A 99 -20.13 8.92 -3.28
C GLN A 99 -19.39 10.24 -3.09
N GLN A 100 -18.70 10.41 -1.97
CA GLN A 100 -17.91 11.62 -1.73
C GLN A 100 -16.73 11.74 -2.70
N ALA A 101 -16.05 10.63 -3.00
CA ALA A 101 -14.99 10.61 -4.01
C ALA A 101 -15.53 10.95 -5.42
N LEU A 102 -16.71 10.42 -5.79
CA LEU A 102 -17.42 10.71 -7.04
C LEU A 102 -17.79 12.19 -7.20
N GLN A 103 -18.20 12.84 -6.11
CA GLN A 103 -18.60 14.25 -6.12
C GLN A 103 -17.38 15.19 -6.08
N ALA A 104 -16.31 14.83 -5.37
CA ALA A 104 -15.14 15.68 -5.21
C ALA A 104 -14.24 15.73 -6.45
N GLY A 105 -14.31 14.70 -7.31
CA GLY A 105 -13.34 14.44 -8.37
C GLY A 105 -12.07 13.80 -7.79
N TRP A 106 -11.56 12.76 -8.43
CA TRP A 106 -10.40 12.00 -7.95
C TRP A 106 -9.15 12.26 -8.78
N GLY A 107 -8.00 12.10 -8.14
CA GLY A 107 -6.68 12.10 -8.78
C GLY A 107 -5.64 11.38 -7.92
N ASP A 108 -4.58 10.89 -8.56
CA ASP A 108 -3.54 10.06 -7.93
C ASP A 108 -2.68 10.81 -6.90
N GLN A 109 -2.83 12.14 -6.77
CA GLN A 109 -2.06 12.97 -5.85
C GLN A 109 -2.98 13.84 -4.98
N PRO A 110 -2.73 13.92 -3.66
CA PRO A 110 -3.53 14.75 -2.75
C PRO A 110 -3.47 16.22 -3.20
N GLY A 111 -4.65 16.80 -3.46
CA GLY A 111 -4.80 18.20 -3.89
C GLY A 111 -4.92 18.41 -5.41
N VAL A 112 -4.81 17.36 -6.23
CA VAL A 112 -4.96 17.46 -7.69
C VAL A 112 -6.22 16.73 -8.15
N LYS A 113 -7.20 17.46 -8.70
CA LYS A 113 -8.36 16.87 -9.39
C LYS A 113 -7.94 16.38 -10.77
N ALA A 114 -7.51 15.12 -10.89
CA ALA A 114 -7.05 14.57 -12.16
C ALA A 114 -8.21 14.20 -13.11
N HIS A 115 -9.41 13.93 -12.56
CA HIS A 115 -10.61 13.61 -13.33
C HIS A 115 -11.77 14.56 -12.98
N PRO A 116 -12.60 14.95 -13.97
CA PRO A 116 -13.79 15.75 -13.73
C PRO A 116 -14.74 15.04 -12.77
N ASN A 117 -15.49 15.80 -11.98
CA ASN A 117 -16.52 15.21 -11.12
C ASN A 117 -17.61 14.53 -11.98
N LEU A 118 -18.39 13.66 -11.33
CA LEU A 118 -19.42 12.88 -12.02
C LEU A 118 -20.41 13.77 -12.80
N ASP A 119 -20.79 14.93 -12.24
CA ASP A 119 -21.74 15.86 -12.86
C ASP A 119 -21.20 16.50 -14.15
N GLU A 120 -19.92 16.87 -14.16
CA GLU A 120 -19.23 17.41 -15.33
C GLU A 120 -19.08 16.34 -16.41
N ALA A 121 -18.66 15.14 -16.03
CA ALA A 121 -18.55 14.01 -16.95
C ALA A 121 -19.91 13.68 -17.59
N MET A 122 -20.98 13.67 -16.80
CA MET A 122 -22.35 13.43 -17.29
C MET A 122 -22.78 14.50 -18.29
N LYS A 123 -22.51 15.79 -18.00
CA LYS A 123 -22.80 16.89 -18.93
C LYS A 123 -22.04 16.75 -20.24
N THR A 124 -20.78 16.35 -20.23
CA THR A 124 -19.99 16.13 -21.45
C THR A 124 -20.58 15.01 -22.32
N VAL A 125 -21.00 13.90 -21.70
CA VAL A 125 -21.63 12.78 -22.41
C VAL A 125 -22.96 13.22 -23.05
N ILE A 126 -23.81 13.92 -22.30
CA ILE A 126 -25.09 14.43 -22.80
C ILE A 126 -24.87 15.43 -23.95
N ALA A 127 -23.89 16.33 -23.82
CA ALA A 127 -23.57 17.31 -24.86
C ALA A 127 -23.05 16.63 -26.14
N LYS A 128 -22.15 15.64 -26.01
CA LYS A 128 -21.63 14.85 -27.14
C LYS A 128 -22.71 14.00 -27.80
N SER A 129 -23.66 13.48 -27.03
CA SER A 129 -24.81 12.75 -27.57
C SER A 129 -25.77 13.67 -28.33
N ARG A 130 -25.90 14.93 -27.91
CA ARG A 130 -26.76 15.93 -28.57
C ARG A 130 -26.12 16.52 -29.83
N ASN A 131 -24.80 16.62 -29.89
CA ASN A 131 -24.04 17.07 -31.06
C ASN A 131 -22.99 16.02 -31.44
N PRO A 132 -23.36 14.95 -32.17
CA PRO A 132 -22.38 14.00 -32.67
C PRO A 132 -21.40 14.72 -33.62
N PRO A 133 -20.09 14.44 -33.53
CA PRO A 133 -19.13 15.01 -34.49
C PRO A 133 -19.49 14.56 -35.91
N PRO A 134 -19.27 15.41 -36.94
CA PRO A 134 -19.55 15.06 -38.32
C PRO A 134 -18.77 13.80 -38.71
N ALA A 135 -19.41 12.92 -39.49
CA ALA A 135 -18.78 11.69 -39.96
C ALA A 135 -17.45 12.01 -40.67
N PRO A 136 -16.40 11.18 -40.49
CA PRO A 136 -15.14 11.37 -41.21
C PRO A 136 -15.40 11.44 -42.72
N PRO A 137 -14.69 12.32 -43.46
CA PRO A 137 -14.83 12.38 -44.91
C PRO A 137 -14.48 11.02 -45.53
N ALA A 138 -15.26 10.60 -46.54
CA ALA A 138 -15.05 9.34 -47.22
C ALA A 138 -13.62 9.25 -47.82
N PRO A 139 -12.96 8.08 -47.79
CA PRO A 139 -11.64 7.91 -48.38
C PRO A 139 -11.64 8.29 -49.87
N ALA A 140 -10.63 9.03 -50.31
CA ALA A 140 -10.47 9.42 -51.71
C ALA A 140 -10.29 8.17 -52.60
N PRO A 141 -10.83 8.16 -53.84
CA PRO A 141 -10.62 7.06 -54.78
C PRO A 141 -9.12 6.86 -55.05
N PRO A 142 -8.64 5.60 -55.15
CA PRO A 142 -7.23 5.33 -55.41
C PRO A 142 -6.80 5.91 -56.77
N PRO A 143 -5.58 6.48 -56.86
CA PRO A 143 -5.05 7.03 -58.12
C PRO A 143 -4.86 5.93 -59.17
N ALA A 144 -5.09 6.27 -60.43
CA ALA A 144 -4.96 5.35 -61.55
C ALA A 144 -3.50 4.86 -61.71
N PRO A 145 -3.26 3.61 -62.14
CA PRO A 145 -1.91 3.06 -62.26
C PRO A 145 -1.05 3.83 -63.27
N GLU A 146 0.16 4.22 -62.87
CA GLU A 146 1.15 4.84 -63.76
C GLU A 146 1.76 3.80 -64.73
N PRO A 147 2.04 4.16 -66.00
CA PRO A 147 2.60 3.24 -66.99
C PRO A 147 4.06 2.89 -66.70
N THR A 148 4.37 1.60 -66.64
CA THR A 148 5.71 1.04 -66.40
C THR A 148 6.71 1.44 -67.50
N PRO A 149 7.91 1.97 -67.17
CA PRO A 149 8.97 2.21 -68.15
C PRO A 149 9.56 0.90 -68.70
N ALA A 150 9.81 0.85 -70.01
CA ALA A 150 10.37 -0.33 -70.69
C ALA A 150 11.82 -0.66 -70.27
N PRO A 151 12.24 -1.94 -70.27
CA PRO A 151 13.58 -2.34 -69.83
C PRO A 151 14.68 -1.88 -70.80
N ARG A 152 15.79 -1.35 -70.28
CA ARG A 152 17.01 -1.12 -71.07
C ARG A 152 17.81 -2.43 -71.18
N GLN A 153 18.23 -2.78 -72.39
CA GLN A 153 19.25 -3.79 -72.68
C GLN A 153 20.63 -3.13 -72.78
#